data_AF-A0A916VIK8-F1
#
_entry.id   AF-A0A916VIK8-F1
#
_cell.length_a   1.000
_cell.length_b   1.000
_cell.length_c   1.000
_cell.angle_alpha   90.00
_cell.angle_beta   90.00
_cell.angle_gamma   90.00
#
_symmetry.space_group_name_H-M   'P 1'
#
loop_
_entity.id
_entity.type
_entity.pdbx_description
1 polymer ?
#
loop_
_entity_poly.entity_id
_entity_poly.type
_entity_poly.pdbx_seq_one_letter_code
_entity_poly.pdbx_strand_id
1 'polypeptide(L)'
;MRSKANRKADRKAHLRTNHYHKGNHEVTTTHSAAPARSESIRSIQEQERGLTCTASMRPPRRRFISRFSCAAFAAAALLFAAGCTAYPSEVSGFPAASEAEPAVTSDVTARVAKAIEVSDTEPEAQSFWYTGYVKNNIGRRSTTSMYDGIVYRPGDAYQVNGRVATRTYQYFHFGDKSYINRGGVWFRGNPEEMQPLDPLAGFSDWLPFMTDAVQLPDSEVLSTPTDVIQVQLDAREWVERSPSILFDELREELADDETLQHVLENTVVKMTLWIGKEDAPKQANYILQYSTWLVMPLPGGGYLDQETFFRFYQHDDPAIVDQLSSPDRIEKYVVDAVFEEL
;
A
#
# COMPACT_ATOMS: atom_id res chain seq x y z
N MET A 1 40.78 -57.27 -9.59
CA MET A 1 40.72 -58.65 -10.10
C MET A 1 39.27 -59.01 -10.41
N ARG A 2 39.06 -59.70 -11.53
CA ARG A 2 37.77 -60.09 -12.16
C ARG A 2 36.92 -60.99 -11.23
N SER A 3 35.58 -60.91 -11.24
CA SER A 3 34.67 -61.79 -12.02
C SER A 3 33.21 -61.45 -11.62
N LYS A 4 32.31 -60.98 -12.51
CA LYS A 4 31.30 -61.76 -13.28
C LYS A 4 30.45 -62.72 -12.42
N ALA A 5 29.12 -62.87 -12.54
CA ALA A 5 28.07 -62.35 -13.42
C ALA A 5 26.70 -62.98 -13.00
N ASN A 6 25.62 -62.54 -13.66
CA ASN A 6 24.25 -63.14 -13.81
C ASN A 6 23.22 -62.80 -12.73
N ARG A 7 21.94 -62.51 -13.03
CA ARG A 7 21.16 -62.38 -14.28
C ARG A 7 19.76 -61.81 -13.89
N LYS A 8 19.17 -61.01 -14.79
CA LYS A 8 17.74 -60.95 -15.27
C LYS A 8 16.59 -61.22 -14.28
N ALA A 9 15.38 -60.67 -14.38
CA ALA A 9 14.69 -59.64 -15.17
C ALA A 9 13.20 -59.74 -14.74
N ASP A 10 12.47 -58.63 -14.71
CA ASP A 10 11.04 -58.45 -15.09
C ASP A 10 10.46 -57.22 -14.36
N ARG A 11 10.25 -56.07 -15.03
CA ARG A 11 9.12 -55.66 -15.89
C ARG A 11 7.74 -55.87 -15.25
N LYS A 12 7.13 -54.77 -14.76
CA LYS A 12 5.89 -54.24 -15.34
C LYS A 12 5.54 -52.85 -14.80
N ALA A 13 5.47 -51.90 -15.72
CA ALA A 13 4.84 -50.61 -15.56
C ALA A 13 3.31 -50.77 -15.52
N HIS A 14 2.64 -50.03 -14.64
CA HIS A 14 1.21 -49.75 -14.79
C HIS A 14 1.01 -48.24 -14.97
N LEU A 15 0.74 -47.89 -16.22
CA LEU A 15 0.02 -46.70 -16.64
C LEU A 15 -1.33 -46.64 -15.91
N ARG A 16 -1.61 -45.54 -15.21
CA ARG A 16 -2.96 -45.14 -14.85
C ARG A 16 -3.43 -44.11 -15.87
N THR A 17 -4.27 -44.55 -16.79
CA THR A 17 -5.12 -43.71 -17.63
C THR A 17 -6.37 -43.31 -16.85
N ASN A 18 -6.58 -42.01 -16.63
CA ASN A 18 -7.85 -41.50 -16.11
C ASN A 18 -8.84 -41.36 -17.26
N HIS A 19 -9.93 -42.12 -17.18
CA HIS A 19 -11.08 -42.02 -18.08
C HIS A 19 -11.90 -40.78 -17.75
N TYR A 20 -12.02 -39.89 -18.74
CA TYR A 20 -13.07 -38.87 -18.82
C TYR A 20 -14.43 -39.54 -19.01
N HIS A 21 -15.39 -39.23 -18.14
CA HIS A 21 -16.80 -39.57 -18.32
C HIS A 21 -17.59 -38.31 -18.70
N LYS A 22 -17.99 -38.24 -19.97
CA LYS A 22 -18.95 -37.26 -20.51
C LYS A 22 -20.36 -37.80 -20.26
N GLY A 23 -21.13 -37.14 -19.40
CA GLY A 23 -22.57 -37.36 -19.26
C GLY A 23 -23.33 -36.31 -20.08
N ASN A 24 -23.89 -36.73 -21.21
CA ASN A 24 -24.90 -35.99 -21.96
C ASN A 24 -26.27 -36.25 -21.32
N HIS A 25 -27.03 -35.18 -21.04
CA HIS A 25 -28.47 -35.28 -20.94
C HIS A 25 -29.11 -34.27 -21.89
N GLU A 26 -29.65 -34.79 -22.98
CA GLU A 26 -30.71 -34.18 -23.76
C GLU A 26 -32.04 -34.32 -22.99
N VAL A 27 -32.79 -33.23 -22.87
CA VAL A 27 -34.26 -33.29 -22.79
C VAL A 27 -34.81 -32.23 -23.73
N THR A 28 -35.56 -32.69 -24.73
CA THR A 28 -36.33 -31.90 -25.68
C THR A 28 -37.81 -31.97 -25.27
N THR A 29 -38.51 -30.83 -25.15
CA THR A 29 -39.93 -30.70 -25.58
C THR A 29 -40.40 -29.23 -25.63
N THR A 30 -40.38 -28.68 -26.84
CA THR A 30 -41.40 -27.88 -27.58
C THR A 30 -42.47 -27.00 -26.91
N HIS A 31 -42.52 -25.77 -27.47
CA HIS A 31 -43.66 -24.93 -27.92
C HIS A 31 -44.58 -24.20 -26.92
N SER A 32 -44.55 -22.86 -26.98
CA SER A 32 -45.70 -22.04 -27.42
C SER A 32 -45.27 -20.61 -27.79
N ALA A 33 -45.97 -20.02 -28.75
CA ALA A 33 -45.64 -18.80 -29.48
C ALA A 33 -46.37 -17.54 -28.98
N ALA A 34 -45.64 -16.40 -28.96
CA ALA A 34 -45.95 -15.01 -29.38
C ALA A 34 -47.32 -14.34 -29.02
N PRO A 35 -47.51 -12.99 -29.13
CA PRO A 35 -46.64 -11.96 -29.74
C PRO A 35 -46.48 -10.58 -29.02
N ALA A 36 -45.44 -9.85 -29.47
CA ALA A 36 -45.29 -8.43 -29.78
C ALA A 36 -46.05 -7.30 -29.03
N ARG A 37 -45.28 -6.26 -28.63
CA ARG A 37 -45.50 -4.79 -28.76
C ARG A 37 -44.25 -4.10 -28.21
N SER A 38 -43.30 -3.58 -29.00
CA SER A 38 -43.29 -2.27 -29.70
C SER A 38 -43.91 -1.12 -28.88
N GLU A 39 -43.07 -0.28 -28.26
CA GLU A 39 -43.26 1.18 -28.26
C GLU A 39 -42.07 1.93 -27.65
N SER A 40 -41.63 2.95 -28.41
CA SER A 40 -41.18 4.27 -27.93
C SER A 40 -39.75 4.45 -27.40
N ILE A 41 -38.85 4.67 -28.38
CA ILE A 41 -37.75 5.64 -28.31
C ILE A 41 -38.34 7.07 -28.22
N ARG A 42 -38.02 7.81 -27.15
CA ARG A 42 -38.07 9.28 -26.91
C ARG A 42 -37.87 9.42 -25.38
N SER A 43 -36.84 10.04 -24.82
CA SER A 43 -36.41 11.42 -25.02
C SER A 43 -35.03 11.64 -24.35
N ILE A 44 -34.00 11.91 -25.16
CA ILE A 44 -32.81 12.65 -24.75
C ILE A 44 -32.75 13.83 -25.71
N GLN A 45 -33.22 15.00 -25.27
CA GLN A 45 -32.87 16.32 -25.77
C GLN A 45 -33.65 17.37 -24.97
N GLU A 46 -33.01 18.52 -24.73
CA GLU A 46 -33.51 19.71 -24.02
C GLU A 46 -33.22 19.81 -22.52
N GLN A 47 -31.95 20.08 -22.17
CA GLN A 47 -31.70 21.08 -21.13
C GLN A 47 -30.34 21.79 -21.30
N GLU A 48 -30.11 22.37 -22.48
CA GLU A 48 -29.14 23.46 -22.65
C GLU A 48 -29.79 24.53 -23.52
N ARG A 49 -30.18 25.65 -22.90
CA ARG A 49 -30.14 27.01 -23.46
C ARG A 49 -30.77 28.01 -22.50
N GLY A 50 -29.99 29.05 -22.20
CA GLY A 50 -30.52 30.37 -21.87
C GLY A 50 -29.96 30.96 -20.59
N LEU A 51 -28.87 31.71 -20.68
CA LEU A 51 -28.88 33.17 -20.46
C LEU A 51 -27.48 33.76 -20.68
N THR A 52 -27.38 34.55 -21.73
CA THR A 52 -26.22 35.36 -22.11
C THR A 52 -26.15 36.68 -21.34
N CYS A 53 -24.90 37.05 -21.05
CA CYS A 53 -24.33 38.36 -20.70
C CYS A 53 -25.07 39.64 -21.13
N THR A 54 -25.05 40.64 -20.23
CA THR A 54 -24.82 42.04 -20.60
C THR A 54 -23.82 42.68 -19.62
N ALA A 55 -22.73 43.20 -20.18
CA ALA A 55 -21.68 43.94 -19.50
C ALA A 55 -22.04 45.43 -19.32
N SER A 56 -21.52 46.08 -18.27
CA SER A 56 -21.29 47.53 -18.27
C SER A 56 -20.16 47.92 -17.32
N MET A 57 -19.29 48.80 -17.81
CA MET A 57 -18.00 49.23 -17.26
C MET A 57 -18.11 50.48 -16.36
N ARG A 58 -17.46 50.42 -15.18
CA ARG A 58 -16.50 51.39 -14.57
C ARG A 58 -16.93 52.82 -14.12
N PRO A 59 -16.13 53.46 -13.22
CA PRO A 59 -16.54 54.28 -12.04
C PRO A 59 -16.26 55.80 -12.25
N PRO A 60 -16.24 56.78 -11.28
CA PRO A 60 -15.32 56.85 -10.10
C PRO A 60 -15.71 57.78 -8.88
N ARG A 61 -14.76 57.94 -7.91
CA ARG A 61 -14.50 59.07 -6.95
C ARG A 61 -15.45 59.22 -5.73
N ARG A 62 -15.10 59.80 -4.56
CA ARG A 62 -13.89 60.16 -3.76
C ARG A 62 -14.45 60.75 -2.43
N ARG A 63 -13.83 60.40 -1.29
CA ARG A 63 -13.60 61.15 -0.01
C ARG A 63 -14.67 62.11 0.58
N PHE A 64 -14.98 61.97 1.88
CA PHE A 64 -15.13 63.05 2.90
C PHE A 64 -15.21 62.42 4.31
N ILE A 65 -14.17 62.47 5.17
CA ILE A 65 -13.90 63.38 6.32
C ILE A 65 -14.98 63.40 7.43
N SER A 66 -14.62 62.97 8.65
CA SER A 66 -14.78 63.68 9.95
C SER A 66 -14.57 62.68 11.10
N ARG A 67 -13.44 62.68 11.82
CA ARG A 67 -13.16 63.46 13.06
C ARG A 67 -14.27 63.39 14.12
N PHE A 68 -14.01 62.62 15.17
CA PHE A 68 -14.32 62.98 16.56
C PHE A 68 -13.14 62.59 17.45
N SER A 69 -12.47 63.61 17.98
CA SER A 69 -11.56 63.54 19.13
C SER A 69 -12.41 63.56 20.41
N CYS A 70 -12.04 62.79 21.43
CA CYS A 70 -11.43 63.29 22.67
C CYS A 70 -11.52 62.28 23.83
N ALA A 71 -10.36 62.09 24.46
CA ALA A 71 -10.15 61.96 25.90
C ALA A 71 -10.73 60.75 26.65
N ALA A 72 -9.85 59.76 26.88
CA ALA A 72 -9.61 59.25 28.23
C ALA A 72 -8.14 58.81 28.33
N PHE A 73 -7.30 59.74 28.78
CA PHE A 73 -5.98 59.45 29.33
C PHE A 73 -6.17 58.75 30.69
N ALA A 74 -5.18 57.94 31.08
CA ALA A 74 -4.99 57.31 32.39
C ALA A 74 -5.55 55.89 32.58
N ALA A 75 -4.90 54.93 31.93
CA ALA A 75 -4.65 53.61 32.53
C ALA A 75 -3.35 53.01 31.96
N ALA A 76 -2.26 53.23 32.70
CA ALA A 76 -1.13 52.31 32.89
C ALA A 76 -0.55 51.65 31.62
N ALA A 77 0.51 52.15 30.98
CA ALA A 77 1.86 52.30 31.54
C ALA A 77 2.39 51.12 32.38
N LEU A 78 1.81 49.91 32.22
CA LEU A 78 2.27 48.65 32.84
C LEU A 78 2.49 47.50 31.83
N LEU A 79 2.49 47.78 30.52
CA LEU A 79 2.74 46.77 29.48
C LEU A 79 4.07 46.95 28.73
N PHE A 80 4.94 47.87 29.16
CA PHE A 80 6.25 48.11 28.54
C PHE A 80 7.43 47.59 29.39
N ALA A 81 7.19 46.68 30.33
CA ALA A 81 8.23 46.05 31.17
C ALA A 81 8.20 44.50 31.13
N ALA A 82 7.73 43.89 30.04
CA ALA A 82 7.96 42.47 29.76
C ALA A 82 8.85 42.33 28.51
N GLY A 83 10.12 42.69 28.69
CA GLY A 83 11.18 42.26 27.79
C GLY A 83 11.46 40.77 27.98
N CYS A 84 11.81 40.13 26.85
CA CYS A 84 12.41 38.79 26.74
C CYS A 84 11.49 37.59 27.01
N THR A 85 10.76 37.17 25.98
CA THR A 85 10.92 35.78 25.51
C THR A 85 11.22 35.81 24.02
N ALA A 86 12.51 35.76 23.69
CA ALA A 86 12.90 35.02 22.50
C ALA A 86 12.33 33.62 22.70
N TYR A 87 11.30 33.25 21.94
CA TYR A 87 11.12 31.84 21.63
C TYR A 87 12.25 31.52 20.65
N PRO A 88 13.35 30.86 21.07
CA PRO A 88 14.10 30.11 20.08
C PRO A 88 13.06 29.18 19.43
N SER A 89 13.06 29.11 18.10
CA SER A 89 12.52 27.94 17.45
C SER A 89 13.28 26.77 18.05
N GLU A 90 12.64 26.06 18.98
CA GLU A 90 13.13 24.78 19.43
C GLU A 90 13.30 23.97 18.15
N VAL A 91 14.56 23.80 17.76
CA VAL A 91 14.97 22.60 17.04
C VAL A 91 14.44 21.50 17.95
N SER A 92 13.37 20.83 17.51
CA SER A 92 12.96 19.58 18.12
C SER A 92 14.13 18.63 17.89
N GLY A 93 15.10 18.67 18.81
CA GLY A 93 16.06 17.61 18.95
C GLY A 93 15.21 16.35 19.07
N PHE A 94 15.41 15.42 18.14
CA PHE A 94 14.84 14.09 18.28
C PHE A 94 15.10 13.64 19.71
N PRO A 95 14.10 13.18 20.47
CA PRO A 95 14.39 12.54 21.75
C PRO A 95 15.42 11.45 21.44
N ALA A 96 16.59 11.54 22.08
CA ALA A 96 17.55 10.46 22.05
C ALA A 96 16.75 9.19 22.36
N ALA A 97 16.82 8.21 21.44
CA ALA A 97 16.16 6.94 21.60
C ALA A 97 16.41 6.48 23.03
N SER A 98 15.35 6.26 23.82
CA SER A 98 15.53 5.63 25.11
C SER A 98 16.27 4.32 24.82
N GLU A 99 17.47 4.17 25.37
CA GLU A 99 18.22 2.91 25.30
C GLU A 99 17.29 1.81 25.80
N ALA A 100 16.68 1.11 24.86
CA ALA A 100 16.09 -0.18 25.12
C ALA A 100 17.27 -1.09 25.44
N GLU A 101 17.24 -1.75 26.60
CA GLU A 101 18.22 -2.78 26.90
C GLU A 101 18.21 -3.79 25.75
N PRO A 102 19.35 -4.01 25.05
CA PRO A 102 19.36 -4.87 23.89
C PRO A 102 19.10 -6.32 24.31
N ALA A 103 17.90 -6.82 24.04
CA ALA A 103 17.60 -8.24 24.10
C ALA A 103 18.18 -8.92 22.85
N VAL A 104 19.08 -9.89 23.10
CA VAL A 104 19.56 -10.99 22.22
C VAL A 104 19.35 -10.77 20.71
N THR A 105 20.35 -10.18 20.05
CA THR A 105 20.34 -9.88 18.60
C THR A 105 20.45 -11.10 17.69
N SER A 106 21.00 -12.24 18.15
CA SER A 106 21.23 -13.41 17.27
C SER A 106 19.96 -14.16 16.87
N ASP A 107 18.84 -13.95 17.56
CA ASP A 107 17.57 -14.63 17.28
C ASP A 107 16.67 -13.82 16.32
N VAL A 108 16.80 -12.49 16.31
CA VAL A 108 15.92 -11.59 15.54
C VAL A 108 15.99 -11.83 14.03
N THR A 109 17.19 -12.00 13.48
CA THR A 109 17.34 -12.28 12.04
C THR A 109 16.67 -13.61 11.65
N ALA A 110 16.87 -14.66 12.45
CA ALA A 110 16.26 -15.96 12.22
C ALA A 110 14.72 -15.89 12.35
N ARG A 111 14.24 -15.10 13.32
CA ARG A 111 12.82 -14.83 13.53
C ARG A 111 12.14 -14.19 12.32
N VAL A 112 12.73 -13.14 11.77
CA VAL A 112 12.21 -12.44 10.58
C VAL A 112 12.30 -13.34 9.35
N ALA A 113 13.42 -14.03 9.16
CA ALA A 113 13.58 -14.97 8.05
C ALA A 113 12.53 -16.09 8.08
N LYS A 114 12.24 -16.64 9.28
CA LYS A 114 11.19 -17.64 9.42
C LYS A 114 9.81 -17.08 9.11
N ALA A 115 9.54 -15.84 9.51
CA ALA A 115 8.25 -15.22 9.24
C ALA A 115 8.02 -14.98 7.74
N ILE A 116 9.06 -14.53 7.02
CA ILE A 116 9.03 -14.39 5.56
C ILE A 116 8.83 -15.75 4.89
N GLU A 117 9.61 -16.76 5.29
CA GLU A 117 9.45 -18.13 4.78
C GLU A 117 8.01 -18.64 4.96
N VAL A 118 7.43 -18.44 6.15
CA VAL A 118 6.04 -18.84 6.44
C VAL A 118 5.05 -18.09 5.56
N SER A 119 5.21 -16.76 5.44
CA SER A 119 4.40 -15.95 4.53
C SER A 119 4.49 -16.40 3.07
N ASP A 120 5.63 -16.92 2.62
CA ASP A 120 5.84 -17.32 1.22
C ASP A 120 5.46 -18.77 0.91
N THR A 121 5.51 -19.66 1.91
CA THR A 121 5.44 -21.11 1.67
C THR A 121 4.26 -21.80 2.34
N GLU A 122 3.76 -21.30 3.47
CA GLU A 122 2.66 -21.96 4.18
C GLU A 122 1.33 -21.71 3.47
N PRO A 123 0.56 -22.76 3.09
CA PRO A 123 -0.71 -22.60 2.38
C PRO A 123 -1.69 -21.68 3.09
N GLU A 124 -1.74 -21.77 4.42
CA GLU A 124 -2.64 -20.98 5.27
C GLU A 124 -2.24 -19.49 5.32
N ALA A 125 -1.00 -19.15 4.94
CA ALA A 125 -0.52 -17.77 4.86
C ALA A 125 -0.67 -17.17 3.44
N GLN A 126 -1.01 -17.97 2.43
CA GLN A 126 -1.11 -17.54 1.03
C GLN A 126 -2.36 -16.74 0.69
N SER A 127 -3.29 -16.61 1.63
CA SER A 127 -4.50 -15.83 1.47
C SER A 127 -4.86 -15.06 2.72
N PHE A 128 -5.17 -13.78 2.57
CA PHE A 128 -5.53 -12.90 3.67
C PHE A 128 -6.24 -11.64 3.19
N TRP A 129 -6.92 -11.00 4.13
CA TRP A 129 -7.38 -9.62 3.99
C TRP A 129 -6.32 -8.67 4.54
N TYR A 130 -6.30 -7.45 4.03
CA TYR A 130 -5.44 -6.41 4.58
C TYR A 130 -6.13 -5.06 4.62
N THR A 131 -5.63 -4.21 5.52
CA THR A 131 -5.92 -2.78 5.55
C THR A 131 -4.65 -2.02 5.85
N GLY A 132 -4.50 -0.82 5.29
CA GLY A 132 -3.32 -0.01 5.46
C GLY A 132 -3.50 1.41 4.99
N TYR A 133 -2.44 2.18 5.17
CA TYR A 133 -2.37 3.55 4.70
C TYR A 133 -0.95 3.95 4.36
N VAL A 134 -0.84 4.94 3.48
CA VAL A 134 0.39 5.70 3.25
C VAL A 134 0.09 7.15 3.58
N LYS A 135 0.71 7.65 4.64
CA LYS A 135 0.55 9.02 5.14
C LYS A 135 1.80 9.81 4.78
N ASN A 136 1.63 10.90 4.05
CA ASN A 136 2.68 11.81 3.67
C ASN A 136 2.46 13.16 4.35
N ASN A 137 3.49 13.66 5.03
CA ASN A 137 3.52 14.97 5.64
C ASN A 137 4.67 15.78 5.03
N ILE A 138 4.36 16.98 4.52
CA ILE A 138 5.36 17.94 4.02
C ILE A 138 5.09 19.26 4.75
N GLY A 139 5.97 19.61 5.68
CA GLY A 139 5.75 20.73 6.59
C GLY A 139 4.42 20.60 7.35
N ARG A 140 3.46 21.50 7.10
CA ARG A 140 2.12 21.47 7.74
C ARG A 140 1.04 20.75 6.93
N ARG A 141 1.35 20.26 5.73
CA ARG A 141 0.37 19.61 4.85
C ARG A 141 0.47 18.10 5.04
N SER A 142 -0.67 17.44 5.19
CA SER A 142 -0.77 15.99 5.33
C SER A 142 -1.71 15.44 4.26
N THR A 143 -1.33 14.33 3.65
CA THR A 143 -2.18 13.55 2.74
C THR A 143 -2.10 12.09 3.17
N THR A 144 -3.25 11.45 3.33
CA THR A 144 -3.33 10.02 3.67
C THR A 144 -4.04 9.28 2.55
N SER A 145 -3.32 8.33 1.96
CA SER A 145 -3.89 7.32 1.07
C SER A 145 -4.29 6.11 1.91
N MET A 146 -5.50 5.59 1.70
CA MET A 146 -6.01 4.42 2.43
C MET A 146 -6.14 3.24 1.47
N TYR A 147 -5.86 2.05 1.98
CA TYR A 147 -5.91 0.81 1.22
C TYR A 147 -6.62 -0.26 2.05
N ASP A 148 -7.46 -1.04 1.40
CA ASP A 148 -7.96 -2.31 1.91
C ASP A 148 -8.06 -3.30 0.76
N GLY A 149 -7.98 -4.59 1.04
CA GLY A 149 -7.92 -5.55 -0.04
C GLY A 149 -7.79 -6.99 0.38
N ILE A 150 -7.62 -7.82 -0.64
CA ILE A 150 -7.51 -9.27 -0.56
C ILE A 150 -6.27 -9.69 -1.34
N VAL A 151 -5.50 -10.59 -0.75
CA VAL A 151 -4.44 -11.33 -1.43
C VAL A 151 -4.85 -12.80 -1.49
N TYR A 152 -4.74 -13.40 -2.66
CA TYR A 152 -4.95 -14.84 -2.88
C TYR A 152 -3.93 -15.35 -3.90
N ARG A 153 -2.75 -15.71 -3.40
CA ARG A 153 -1.62 -16.17 -4.23
C ARG A 153 -1.84 -17.49 -4.96
N PRO A 154 -2.60 -18.49 -4.45
CA PRO A 154 -2.80 -19.76 -5.18
C PRO A 154 -3.51 -19.57 -6.52
N GLY A 155 -4.32 -18.52 -6.66
CA GLY A 155 -4.97 -18.13 -7.91
C GLY A 155 -4.36 -16.91 -8.57
N ASP A 156 -3.19 -16.45 -8.09
CA ASP A 156 -2.52 -15.22 -8.53
C ASP A 156 -3.50 -14.03 -8.61
N ALA A 157 -4.24 -13.80 -7.52
CA ALA A 157 -5.32 -12.85 -7.47
C ALA A 157 -5.13 -11.81 -6.36
N TYR A 158 -5.28 -10.53 -6.72
CA TYR A 158 -5.11 -9.41 -5.81
C TYR A 158 -6.23 -8.41 -6.05
N GLN A 159 -6.87 -7.97 -4.97
CA GLN A 159 -7.88 -6.93 -5.01
C GLN A 159 -7.45 -5.80 -4.08
N VAL A 160 -7.44 -4.56 -4.58
CA VAL A 160 -7.15 -3.37 -3.79
C VAL A 160 -8.28 -2.37 -3.96
N ASN A 161 -8.93 -1.99 -2.87
CA ASN A 161 -9.71 -0.78 -2.79
C ASN A 161 -8.79 0.32 -2.27
N GLY A 162 -8.52 1.32 -3.11
CA GLY A 162 -7.62 2.41 -2.77
C GLY A 162 -8.33 3.75 -2.74
N ARG A 163 -7.86 4.65 -1.88
CA ARG A 163 -8.21 6.07 -1.91
C ARG A 163 -6.96 6.91 -1.89
N VAL A 164 -6.66 7.60 -2.98
CA VAL A 164 -5.48 8.48 -3.12
C VAL A 164 -5.96 9.90 -3.40
N ALA A 165 -5.49 10.87 -2.61
CA ALA A 165 -5.86 12.29 -2.76
C ALA A 165 -7.37 12.54 -2.91
N THR A 166 -8.18 11.85 -2.09
CA THR A 166 -9.67 11.83 -2.11
C THR A 166 -10.34 11.05 -3.25
N ARG A 167 -9.58 10.57 -4.24
CA ARG A 167 -10.11 9.76 -5.34
C ARG A 167 -10.05 8.28 -4.99
N THR A 168 -11.20 7.62 -5.04
CA THR A 168 -11.31 6.17 -4.86
C THR A 168 -11.06 5.45 -6.17
N TYR A 169 -10.37 4.32 -6.10
CA TYR A 169 -10.21 3.38 -7.21
C TYR A 169 -10.29 1.95 -6.69
N GLN A 170 -10.55 1.01 -7.59
CA GLN A 170 -10.41 -0.42 -7.29
C GLN A 170 -9.42 -1.00 -8.29
N TYR A 171 -8.43 -1.72 -7.81
CA TYR A 171 -7.54 -2.54 -8.63
C TYR A 171 -7.95 -3.99 -8.44
N PHE A 172 -7.96 -4.73 -9.55
CA PHE A 172 -8.17 -6.17 -9.53
C PHE A 172 -7.19 -6.83 -10.49
N HIS A 173 -6.51 -7.86 -10.00
CA HIS A 173 -5.58 -8.68 -10.75
C HIS A 173 -5.95 -10.15 -10.61
N PHE A 174 -5.82 -10.89 -11.69
CA PHE A 174 -6.02 -12.34 -11.73
C PHE A 174 -5.21 -12.95 -12.87
N GLY A 175 -4.12 -13.63 -12.55
CA GLY A 175 -3.21 -14.23 -13.54
C GLY A 175 -2.60 -13.18 -14.49
N ASP A 176 -2.91 -13.26 -15.78
CA ASP A 176 -2.38 -12.32 -16.78
C ASP A 176 -3.21 -11.03 -16.95
N LYS A 177 -4.29 -10.87 -16.16
CA LYS A 177 -5.24 -9.78 -16.34
C LYS A 177 -5.24 -8.83 -15.15
N SER A 178 -5.05 -7.54 -15.44
CA SER A 178 -5.18 -6.45 -14.49
C SER A 178 -6.28 -5.49 -14.93
N TYR A 179 -7.02 -4.94 -13.97
CA TYR A 179 -8.09 -3.99 -14.20
C TYR A 179 -8.08 -2.89 -13.14
N ILE A 180 -8.49 -1.69 -13.55
CA ILE A 180 -8.70 -0.57 -12.64
C ILE A 180 -10.12 -0.04 -12.83
N ASN A 181 -10.88 0.05 -11.74
CA ASN A 181 -12.10 0.85 -11.68
C ASN A 181 -11.80 2.25 -11.17
N ARG A 182 -12.22 3.27 -11.92
CA ARG A 182 -12.22 4.65 -11.45
C ARG A 182 -13.54 5.32 -11.82
N GLY A 183 -14.24 5.85 -10.83
CA GLY A 183 -15.52 6.54 -11.05
C GLY A 183 -16.61 5.64 -11.62
N GLY A 184 -16.58 4.33 -11.35
CA GLY A 184 -17.56 3.37 -11.83
C GLY A 184 -17.26 2.77 -13.21
N VAL A 185 -16.18 3.20 -13.87
CA VAL A 185 -15.74 2.67 -15.18
C VAL A 185 -14.54 1.77 -14.97
N TRP A 186 -14.56 0.58 -15.60
CA TRP A 186 -13.45 -0.37 -15.60
C TRP A 186 -12.58 -0.19 -16.84
N PHE A 187 -11.27 -0.20 -16.61
CA PHE A 187 -10.24 -0.14 -17.63
C PHE A 187 -9.38 -1.39 -17.53
N ARG A 188 -8.95 -1.93 -18.67
CA ARG A 188 -7.93 -2.99 -18.68
C ARG A 188 -6.56 -2.34 -18.46
N GLY A 189 -5.80 -2.90 -17.54
CA GLY A 189 -4.41 -2.51 -17.30
C GLY A 189 -3.49 -2.98 -18.40
N ASN A 190 -2.43 -2.21 -18.69
CA ASN A 190 -1.32 -2.69 -19.50
C ASN A 190 -0.54 -3.73 -18.66
N PRO A 191 -0.42 -5.00 -19.09
CA PRO A 191 0.31 -6.02 -18.35
C PRO A 191 1.79 -5.69 -18.12
N GLU A 192 2.40 -4.88 -18.99
CA GLU A 192 3.80 -4.47 -18.85
C GLU A 192 4.00 -3.39 -17.76
N GLU A 193 2.95 -2.64 -17.44
CA GLU A 193 3.00 -1.52 -16.49
C GLU A 193 2.36 -1.87 -15.14
N MET A 194 1.43 -2.81 -15.11
CA MET A 194 0.66 -3.15 -13.92
C MET A 194 1.15 -4.43 -13.27
N GLN A 195 2.03 -4.26 -12.28
CA GLN A 195 2.47 -5.35 -11.43
C GLN A 195 1.40 -5.73 -10.39
N PRO A 196 1.34 -7.00 -9.96
CA PRO A 196 0.52 -7.43 -8.84
C PRO A 196 0.81 -6.59 -7.58
N LEU A 197 -0.25 -6.09 -6.95
CA LEU A 197 -0.14 -5.29 -5.72
C LEU A 197 -0.20 -6.21 -4.50
N ASP A 198 0.90 -6.91 -4.22
CA ASP A 198 1.07 -7.67 -2.98
C ASP A 198 1.76 -6.80 -1.90
N PRO A 199 1.10 -6.48 -0.77
CA PRO A 199 1.67 -5.66 0.29
C PRO A 199 2.84 -6.31 1.04
N LEU A 200 3.12 -7.60 0.82
CA LEU A 200 4.25 -8.33 1.39
C LEU A 200 5.37 -8.59 0.37
N ALA A 201 5.22 -8.17 -0.89
CA ALA A 201 6.28 -8.30 -1.88
C ALA A 201 7.54 -7.53 -1.46
N GLY A 202 8.72 -8.12 -1.68
CA GLY A 202 10.02 -7.50 -1.39
C GLY A 202 10.43 -7.54 0.09
N PHE A 203 9.72 -8.27 0.97
CA PHE A 203 10.10 -8.36 2.39
C PHE A 203 11.45 -9.04 2.61
N SER A 204 11.85 -9.96 1.73
CA SER A 204 13.18 -10.56 1.74
C SER A 204 14.31 -9.54 1.54
N ASP A 205 14.05 -8.41 0.89
CA ASP A 205 15.03 -7.34 0.70
C ASP A 205 15.43 -6.68 2.03
N TRP A 206 14.66 -6.88 3.09
CA TRP A 206 14.96 -6.37 4.44
C TRP A 206 15.89 -7.29 5.24
N LEU A 207 16.05 -8.55 4.85
CA LEU A 207 16.87 -9.53 5.60
C LEU A 207 18.32 -9.09 5.84
N PRO A 208 19.02 -8.44 4.88
CA PRO A 208 20.39 -7.98 5.10
C PRO A 208 20.54 -6.99 6.27
N PHE A 209 19.47 -6.31 6.67
CA PHE A 209 19.48 -5.28 7.72
C PHE A 209 19.09 -5.83 9.10
N MET A 210 18.62 -7.08 9.18
CA MET A 210 18.11 -7.65 10.43
C MET A 210 19.20 -7.97 11.46
N THR A 211 20.47 -7.81 11.09
CA THR A 211 21.60 -7.84 12.05
C THR A 211 21.59 -6.64 12.98
N ASP A 212 21.03 -5.52 12.52
CA ASP A 212 20.98 -4.23 13.22
C ASP A 212 19.61 -4.01 13.88
N ALA A 213 18.72 -5.00 13.75
CA ALA A 213 17.38 -4.96 14.33
C ALA A 213 17.38 -5.20 15.84
N VAL A 214 16.42 -4.59 16.51
CA VAL A 214 16.18 -4.73 17.95
C VAL A 214 14.79 -5.32 18.18
N GLN A 215 14.68 -6.19 19.16
CA GLN A 215 13.39 -6.62 19.71
C GLN A 215 12.86 -5.51 20.63
N LEU A 216 11.67 -5.00 20.32
CA LEU A 216 10.90 -4.09 21.15
C LEU A 216 10.01 -4.88 22.13
N PRO A 217 9.41 -4.21 23.13
CA PRO A 217 8.44 -4.87 24.00
C PRO A 217 7.32 -5.53 23.19
N ASP A 218 6.95 -6.73 23.62
CA ASP A 218 5.86 -7.48 23.01
C ASP A 218 4.57 -6.67 22.95
N SER A 219 3.76 -6.95 21.94
CA SER A 219 2.45 -6.33 21.79
C SER A 219 1.44 -7.33 21.23
N GLU A 220 0.20 -6.90 21.01
CA GLU A 220 -0.83 -7.72 20.40
C GLU A 220 -1.38 -7.06 19.14
N VAL A 221 -1.60 -7.87 18.11
CA VAL A 221 -2.31 -7.47 16.88
C VAL A 221 -3.57 -8.32 16.79
N LEU A 222 -4.73 -7.68 16.89
CA LEU A 222 -6.04 -8.35 16.84
C LEU A 222 -6.16 -9.52 17.84
N SER A 223 -5.68 -9.30 19.07
CA SER A 223 -5.62 -10.30 20.15
C SER A 223 -4.66 -11.47 19.91
N THR A 224 -3.79 -11.38 18.92
CA THR A 224 -2.67 -12.32 18.72
C THR A 224 -1.41 -11.73 19.35
N PRO A 225 -0.75 -12.45 20.28
CA PRO A 225 0.56 -12.05 20.82
C PRO A 225 1.62 -11.97 19.72
N THR A 226 2.41 -10.91 19.73
CA THR A 226 3.44 -10.65 18.71
C THR A 226 4.79 -10.29 19.31
N ASP A 227 5.83 -10.79 18.67
CA ASP A 227 7.18 -10.27 18.77
C ASP A 227 7.26 -9.00 17.90
N VAL A 228 7.77 -7.91 18.47
CA VAL A 228 7.87 -6.63 17.78
C VAL A 228 9.33 -6.37 17.45
N ILE A 229 9.66 -6.35 16.17
CA ILE A 229 11.04 -6.21 15.71
C ILE A 229 11.16 -4.90 14.95
N GLN A 230 12.17 -4.10 15.28
CA GLN A 230 12.44 -2.83 14.61
C GLN A 230 13.87 -2.78 14.09
N VAL A 231 14.03 -2.33 12.86
CA VAL A 231 15.32 -1.89 12.33
C VAL A 231 15.24 -0.41 12.00
N GLN A 232 16.30 0.32 12.30
CA GLN A 232 16.46 1.73 11.94
C GLN A 232 17.83 1.91 11.30
N LEU A 233 17.86 2.60 10.18
CA LEU A 233 19.03 2.86 9.37
C LEU A 233 18.88 4.21 8.66
N ASP A 234 19.96 4.75 8.12
CA ASP A 234 19.88 5.89 7.22
C ASP A 234 19.58 5.43 5.77
N ALA A 235 19.00 6.31 4.96
CA ALA A 235 18.58 5.92 3.61
C ALA A 235 19.76 5.61 2.69
N ARG A 236 20.96 6.13 2.97
CA ARG A 236 22.15 5.81 2.19
C ARG A 236 22.51 4.34 2.42
N GLU A 237 22.57 3.90 3.66
CA GLU A 237 22.78 2.51 4.02
C GLU A 237 21.71 1.58 3.40
N TRP A 238 20.45 2.02 3.37
CA TRP A 238 19.37 1.27 2.72
C TRP A 238 19.68 1.02 1.25
N VAL A 239 20.01 2.09 0.52
CA VAL A 239 20.25 2.05 -0.91
C VAL A 239 21.49 1.22 -1.22
N GLU A 240 22.58 1.37 -0.46
CA GLU A 240 23.84 0.65 -0.69
C GLU A 240 23.73 -0.86 -0.44
N ARG A 241 23.03 -1.29 0.63
CA ARG A 241 22.96 -2.70 1.04
C ARG A 241 21.74 -3.45 0.52
N SER A 242 20.68 -2.76 0.10
CA SER A 242 19.45 -3.42 -0.35
C SER A 242 19.73 -4.22 -1.62
N PRO A 243 19.23 -5.46 -1.74
CA PRO A 243 19.32 -6.24 -2.98
C PRO A 243 18.28 -5.82 -4.03
N SER A 244 17.40 -4.86 -3.72
CA SER A 244 16.30 -4.47 -4.59
C SER A 244 16.80 -3.80 -5.87
N ILE A 245 16.26 -4.24 -7.01
CA ILE A 245 16.52 -3.63 -8.32
C ILE A 245 15.93 -2.22 -8.44
N LEU A 246 14.99 -1.87 -7.56
CA LEU A 246 14.35 -0.55 -7.53
C LEU A 246 15.34 0.58 -7.19
N PHE A 247 16.50 0.23 -6.63
CA PHE A 247 17.55 1.18 -6.29
C PHE A 247 18.69 1.21 -7.30
N ASP A 248 18.64 0.44 -8.40
CA ASP A 248 19.75 0.37 -9.37
C ASP A 248 20.06 1.75 -9.96
N GLU A 249 19.04 2.43 -10.49
CA GLU A 249 19.18 3.80 -11.03
C GLU A 249 19.68 4.79 -9.95
N LEU A 250 19.14 4.70 -8.73
CA LEU A 250 19.54 5.59 -7.64
C LEU A 250 21.00 5.34 -7.20
N ARG A 251 21.47 4.09 -7.18
CA ARG A 251 22.87 3.76 -6.88
C ARG A 251 23.82 4.32 -7.94
N GLU A 252 23.42 4.32 -9.20
CA GLU A 252 24.19 4.92 -10.28
C GLU A 252 24.28 6.44 -10.12
N GLU A 253 23.17 7.12 -9.83
CA GLU A 253 23.13 8.58 -9.62
C GLU A 253 23.92 9.03 -8.38
N LEU A 254 23.91 8.23 -7.31
CA LEU A 254 24.58 8.56 -6.05
C LEU A 254 26.09 8.72 -6.18
N ALA A 255 26.73 8.05 -7.14
CA ALA A 255 28.19 8.11 -7.28
C ALA A 255 28.71 9.54 -7.55
N ASP A 256 27.88 10.38 -8.16
CA ASP A 256 28.28 11.69 -8.71
C ASP A 256 27.60 12.91 -8.04
N ASP A 257 26.66 12.71 -7.10
CA ASP A 257 25.89 13.81 -6.47
C ASP A 257 26.10 13.90 -4.95
N GLU A 258 26.99 14.81 -4.52
CA GLU A 258 27.24 15.13 -3.10
C GLU A 258 25.99 15.64 -2.37
N THR A 259 25.07 16.32 -3.06
CA THR A 259 23.84 16.84 -2.45
C THR A 259 22.89 15.70 -2.14
N LEU A 260 22.71 14.77 -3.08
CA LEU A 260 21.87 13.60 -2.90
C LEU A 260 22.42 12.68 -1.81
N GLN A 261 23.74 12.45 -1.79
CA GLN A 261 24.41 11.73 -0.71
C GLN A 261 24.10 12.36 0.65
N HIS A 262 24.26 13.68 0.77
CA HIS A 262 23.96 14.39 2.01
C HIS A 262 22.48 14.26 2.43
N VAL A 263 21.55 14.31 1.48
CA VAL A 263 20.11 14.11 1.77
C VAL A 263 19.87 12.69 2.30
N LEU A 264 20.45 11.66 1.69
CA LEU A 264 20.25 10.26 2.10
C LEU A 264 20.88 9.95 3.46
N GLU A 265 22.07 10.46 3.75
CA GLU A 265 22.73 10.31 5.06
C GLU A 265 21.92 10.93 6.21
N ASN A 266 21.14 11.97 5.91
CA ASN A 266 20.29 12.64 6.88
C ASN A 266 18.83 12.17 6.81
N THR A 267 18.52 11.21 5.93
CA THR A 267 17.20 10.59 5.84
C THR A 267 17.17 9.36 6.74
N VAL A 268 16.22 9.32 7.67
CA VAL A 268 16.03 8.17 8.57
C VAL A 268 14.97 7.25 7.99
N VAL A 269 15.27 5.95 7.96
CA VAL A 269 14.34 4.89 7.59
C VAL A 269 14.19 3.94 8.77
N LYS A 270 12.94 3.67 9.15
CA LYS A 270 12.60 2.78 10.25
C LYS A 270 11.56 1.79 9.79
N MET A 271 11.84 0.50 9.93
CA MET A 271 10.88 -0.58 9.67
C MET A 271 10.55 -1.26 10.99
N THR A 272 9.26 -1.46 11.27
CA THR A 272 8.76 -2.23 12.41
C THR A 272 7.87 -3.36 11.91
N LEU A 273 8.15 -4.57 12.35
CA LEU A 273 7.42 -5.79 12.03
C LEU A 273 6.78 -6.34 13.31
N TRP A 274 5.52 -6.75 13.20
CA TRP A 274 4.80 -7.49 14.24
C TRP A 274 4.60 -8.92 13.78
N ILE A 275 5.30 -9.85 14.42
CA ILE A 275 5.31 -11.26 14.03
C ILE A 275 4.60 -12.07 15.11
N GLY A 276 3.58 -12.84 14.74
CA GLY A 276 2.84 -13.67 15.70
C GLY A 276 3.74 -14.68 16.39
N LYS A 277 3.72 -14.75 17.73
CA LYS A 277 4.61 -15.60 18.54
C LYS A 277 4.51 -17.08 18.19
N GLU A 278 5.55 -17.85 18.45
CA GLU A 278 5.57 -19.30 18.15
C GLU A 278 4.46 -20.09 18.86
N ASP A 279 4.04 -19.64 20.05
CA ASP A 279 2.96 -20.23 20.82
C ASP A 279 1.56 -19.69 20.42
N ALA A 280 1.49 -18.79 19.43
CA ALA A 280 0.23 -18.27 18.92
C ALA A 280 -0.55 -19.37 18.17
N PRO A 281 -1.82 -19.68 18.56
CA PRO A 281 -2.52 -20.89 18.09
C PRO A 281 -2.79 -21.01 16.58
N LYS A 282 -2.83 -19.89 15.84
CA LYS A 282 -3.25 -19.85 14.42
C LYS A 282 -2.37 -18.99 13.52
N GLN A 283 -1.47 -18.22 14.11
CA GLN A 283 -0.75 -17.14 13.43
C GLN A 283 0.72 -17.13 13.87
N ALA A 284 1.21 -18.29 14.31
CA ALA A 284 2.60 -18.45 14.68
C ALA A 284 3.49 -18.15 13.47
N ASN A 285 4.44 -17.26 13.68
CA ASN A 285 5.38 -16.77 12.67
C ASN A 285 4.75 -15.94 11.54
N TYR A 286 3.49 -15.51 11.64
CA TYR A 286 2.91 -14.70 10.58
C TYR A 286 3.35 -13.26 10.76
N ILE A 287 3.71 -12.58 9.67
CA ILE A 287 3.78 -11.12 9.67
C ILE A 287 2.35 -10.61 9.71
N LEU A 288 1.93 -10.05 10.85
CA LEU A 288 0.54 -9.61 11.07
C LEU A 288 0.36 -8.12 10.82
N GLN A 289 1.44 -7.36 10.93
CA GLN A 289 1.46 -5.92 10.71
C GLN A 289 2.87 -5.45 10.41
N TYR A 290 3.00 -4.41 9.62
CA TYR A 290 4.25 -3.66 9.48
C TYR A 290 4.00 -2.16 9.43
N SER A 291 5.06 -1.40 9.77
CA SER A 291 5.14 0.03 9.55
C SER A 291 6.52 0.39 9.03
N THR A 292 6.59 1.16 7.95
CA THR A 292 7.82 1.81 7.49
C THR A 292 7.66 3.31 7.66
N TRP A 293 8.63 3.95 8.30
CA TRP A 293 8.66 5.38 8.51
C TRP A 293 9.93 5.97 7.90
N LEU A 294 9.75 6.92 7.00
CA LEU A 294 10.82 7.61 6.30
C LEU A 294 10.75 9.10 6.63
N VAL A 295 11.83 9.65 7.15
CA VAL A 295 11.96 11.09 7.47
C VAL A 295 13.12 11.65 6.68
N MET A 296 12.83 12.47 5.67
CA MET A 296 13.80 13.07 4.77
C MET A 296 13.87 14.59 4.98
N PRO A 297 15.08 15.17 5.14
CA PRO A 297 15.24 16.62 5.17
C PRO A 297 14.98 17.22 3.78
N LEU A 298 14.22 18.31 3.74
CA LEU A 298 14.01 19.09 2.53
C LEU A 298 14.78 20.42 2.64
N PRO A 299 15.81 20.65 1.79
CA PRO A 299 16.55 21.91 1.79
C PRO A 299 15.61 23.12 1.67
N GLY A 300 15.62 24.00 2.67
CA GLY A 300 14.75 25.19 2.75
C GLY A 300 13.25 24.93 3.00
N GLY A 301 12.83 23.66 3.14
CA GLY A 301 11.42 23.25 3.25
C GLY A 301 11.04 22.52 4.55
N GLY A 302 12.01 22.22 5.42
CA GLY A 302 11.80 21.46 6.65
C GLY A 302 12.04 19.97 6.43
N TYR A 303 10.99 19.14 6.60
CA TYR A 303 11.07 17.69 6.44
C TYR A 303 9.87 17.16 5.65
N LEU A 304 10.13 16.08 4.91
CA LEU A 304 9.15 15.14 4.43
C LEU A 304 9.12 13.96 5.39
N ASP A 305 7.93 13.57 5.83
CA ASP A 305 7.69 12.40 6.66
C ASP A 305 6.66 11.53 5.95
N GLN A 306 7.04 10.28 5.66
CA GLN A 306 6.16 9.28 5.09
C GLN A 306 6.05 8.09 6.05
N GLU A 307 4.82 7.72 6.39
CA GLU A 307 4.50 6.49 7.12
C GLU A 307 3.68 5.58 6.22
N THR A 308 4.17 4.36 6.02
CA THR A 308 3.46 3.27 5.35
C THR A 308 3.11 2.24 6.40
N PHE A 309 1.84 1.90 6.55
CA PHE A 309 1.37 0.97 7.56
C PHE A 309 0.39 -0.02 6.94
N PHE A 310 0.57 -1.31 7.22
CA PHE A 310 -0.38 -2.34 6.82
C PHE A 310 -0.57 -3.37 7.93
N ARG A 311 -1.79 -3.90 8.00
CA ARG A 311 -2.19 -5.00 8.87
C ARG A 311 -2.89 -6.07 8.06
N PHE A 312 -2.59 -7.32 8.38
CA PHE A 312 -3.10 -8.51 7.73
C PHE A 312 -3.98 -9.31 8.69
N TYR A 313 -5.09 -9.84 8.19
CA TYR A 313 -6.07 -10.54 9.01
C TYR A 313 -6.88 -11.55 8.20
N GLN A 314 -7.62 -12.40 8.92
CA GLN A 314 -8.47 -13.45 8.30
C GLN A 314 -7.69 -14.29 7.27
N HIS A 315 -6.54 -14.81 7.71
CA HIS A 315 -5.74 -15.72 6.91
C HIS A 315 -6.50 -17.03 6.68
N ASP A 316 -6.39 -17.60 5.48
CA ASP A 316 -7.06 -18.84 5.05
C ASP A 316 -8.59 -18.84 5.26
N ASP A 317 -9.23 -17.67 5.19
CA ASP A 317 -10.68 -17.58 5.29
C ASP A 317 -11.32 -18.03 3.96
N PRO A 318 -12.18 -19.08 3.95
CA PRO A 318 -12.85 -19.52 2.71
C PRO A 318 -13.66 -18.42 2.02
N ALA A 319 -14.12 -17.41 2.77
CA ALA A 319 -14.84 -16.27 2.22
C ALA A 319 -13.98 -15.41 1.28
N ILE A 320 -12.64 -15.51 1.34
CA ILE A 320 -11.73 -14.80 0.41
C ILE A 320 -12.06 -15.15 -1.04
N VAL A 321 -12.20 -16.45 -1.33
CA VAL A 321 -12.46 -16.94 -2.69
C VAL A 321 -13.84 -16.46 -3.17
N ASP A 322 -14.83 -16.40 -2.27
CA ASP A 322 -16.18 -15.95 -2.59
C ASP A 322 -16.27 -14.43 -2.85
N GLN A 323 -15.36 -13.65 -2.28
CA GLN A 323 -15.34 -12.18 -2.40
C GLN A 323 -14.53 -11.69 -3.60
N LEU A 324 -13.57 -12.48 -4.09
CA LEU A 324 -12.82 -12.16 -5.30
C LEU A 324 -13.75 -12.16 -6.51
N SER A 325 -13.76 -11.03 -7.24
CA SER A 325 -14.49 -10.96 -8.51
C SER A 325 -13.85 -11.88 -9.54
N SER A 326 -14.64 -12.50 -10.43
CA SER A 326 -14.05 -13.23 -11.56
C SER A 326 -13.68 -12.26 -12.70
N PRO A 327 -12.61 -12.53 -13.47
CA PRO A 327 -12.28 -11.75 -14.66
C PRO A 327 -13.48 -11.63 -15.62
N ASP A 328 -14.18 -12.74 -15.89
CA ASP A 328 -15.36 -12.78 -16.77
C ASP A 328 -16.49 -11.86 -16.31
N ARG A 329 -16.58 -11.56 -15.01
CA ARG A 329 -17.55 -10.60 -14.49
C ARG A 329 -17.12 -9.17 -14.77
N ILE A 330 -15.85 -8.85 -14.58
CA ILE A 330 -15.30 -7.49 -14.77
C ILE A 330 -15.28 -7.12 -16.26
N GLU A 331 -14.87 -8.05 -17.14
CA GLU A 331 -14.77 -7.85 -18.59
C GLU A 331 -16.08 -7.35 -19.23
N LYS A 332 -17.23 -7.66 -18.64
CA LYS A 332 -18.55 -7.15 -19.10
C LYS A 332 -18.72 -5.64 -18.95
N TYR A 333 -17.90 -5.00 -18.13
CA TYR A 333 -17.98 -3.59 -17.78
C TYR A 333 -16.73 -2.80 -18.21
N VAL A 334 -15.76 -3.47 -18.85
CA VAL A 334 -14.53 -2.83 -19.33
C VAL A 334 -14.85 -1.99 -20.56
N VAL A 335 -14.33 -0.77 -20.57
CA VAL A 335 -14.37 0.11 -21.74
C VAL A 335 -13.00 0.07 -22.41
N ASP A 336 -12.97 -0.18 -23.72
CA ASP A 336 -11.73 -0.24 -24.53
C ASP A 336 -11.10 1.15 -24.79
N ALA A 337 -11.21 2.08 -23.83
CA ALA A 337 -10.54 3.37 -23.90
C ALA A 337 -9.15 3.26 -23.29
N VAL A 338 -8.14 3.77 -24.00
CA VAL A 338 -6.75 3.83 -23.52
C VAL A 338 -6.69 4.75 -22.31
N PHE A 339 -6.02 4.32 -21.24
CA PHE A 339 -5.91 5.02 -19.96
C PHE A 339 -5.29 6.43 -20.09
N GLU A 340 -4.56 6.72 -21.18
CA GLU A 340 -3.84 7.98 -21.40
C GLU A 340 -4.73 9.20 -21.71
N GLU A 341 -6.04 9.06 -21.96
CA GLU A 341 -6.91 10.17 -22.38
C GLU A 341 -7.78 10.82 -21.27
N LEU A 342 -7.58 10.50 -19.98
CA LEU A 342 -8.39 11.02 -18.85
C LEU A 342 -7.56 11.45 -17.63
#